data_AF-A0A931BZA9-F1
#
_entry.id   AF-A0A931BZA9-F1
#
_cell.length_a   1.000
_cell.length_b   1.000
_cell.length_c   1.000
_cell.angle_alpha   90.00
_cell.angle_beta   90.00
_cell.angle_gamma   90.00
#
_symmetry.space_group_name_H-M   'P 1'
#
loop_
_entity.id
_entity.type
_entity.pdbx_description
1 polymer ?
#
loop_
_entity_poly.entity_id
_entity_poly.type
_entity_poly.pdbx_seq_one_letter_code
_entity_poly.pdbx_strand_id
1 'polypeptide(L)'
;MNGRDFARQRALITWRARSEAHRRKAMARLIRQAGAVVVFVSGKLVGYRLPDGFVVCEKRRYRTESAALLELANVQLFTRLNGPRRIPIRAYQCTHCHGWHLTSQREAA
;
A
#
# COMPACT_ATOMS: atom_id res chain seq x y z
N MET A 1 -9.00 16.79 6.79
CA MET A 1 -9.39 15.60 6.01
C MET A 1 -9.30 14.40 6.93
N ASN A 2 -10.32 13.54 7.00
CA ASN A 2 -10.25 12.33 7.83
C ASN A 2 -9.50 11.19 7.10
N GLY A 3 -9.13 10.14 7.84
CA GLY A 3 -8.38 9.00 7.30
C GLY A 3 -9.05 8.24 6.15
N ARG A 4 -10.39 8.12 6.17
CA ARG A 4 -11.15 7.43 5.10
C ARG A 4 -11.13 8.22 3.79
N ASP A 5 -11.32 9.53 3.88
CA ASP A 5 -11.26 10.44 2.73
C ASP A 5 -9.85 10.47 2.12
N PHE A 6 -8.82 10.50 2.96
CA PHE A 6 -7.43 10.41 2.50
C PHE A 6 -7.16 9.11 1.74
N ALA A 7 -7.57 7.97 2.31
CA ALA A 7 -7.42 6.68 1.67
C ALA A 7 -8.14 6.61 0.31
N ARG A 8 -9.36 7.16 0.23
CA ARG A 8 -10.15 7.24 -1.00
C ARG A 8 -9.47 8.13 -2.05
N GLN A 9 -9.07 9.34 -1.69
CA GLN A 9 -8.41 10.28 -2.62
C GLN A 9 -7.09 9.72 -3.14
N ARG A 10 -6.28 9.09 -2.29
CA ARG A 10 -5.05 8.40 -2.69
C ARG A 10 -5.32 7.29 -3.72
N ALA A 11 -6.35 6.48 -3.50
CA ALA A 11 -6.74 5.43 -4.44
C ALA A 11 -7.15 6.02 -5.80
N LEU A 12 -7.94 7.10 -5.80
CA LEU A 12 -8.34 7.83 -7.01
C LEU A 12 -7.14 8.42 -7.76
N ILE A 13 -6.19 9.03 -7.07
CA ILE A 13 -4.96 9.55 -7.69
C ILE A 13 -4.19 8.42 -8.36
N THR A 14 -4.04 7.28 -7.68
CA THR A 14 -3.34 6.12 -8.23
C THR A 14 -4.04 5.56 -9.47
N TRP A 15 -5.38 5.53 -9.48
CA TRP A 15 -6.16 5.02 -10.59
C TRP A 15 -6.23 5.99 -11.79
N ARG A 16 -6.31 7.30 -11.54
CA ARG A 16 -6.46 8.35 -12.57
C ARG A 16 -5.14 8.94 -13.05
N ALA A 17 -4.02 8.59 -12.44
CA ALA A 17 -2.72 9.13 -12.82
C ALA A 17 -2.37 8.76 -14.26
N ARG A 18 -2.32 9.78 -15.12
CA ARG A 18 -1.89 9.67 -16.53
C ARG A 18 -0.40 9.35 -16.68
N SER A 19 0.40 9.67 -15.68
CA SER A 19 1.84 9.42 -15.66
C SER A 19 2.35 9.39 -14.22
N GLU A 20 3.56 8.84 -14.05
CA GLU A 20 4.21 8.78 -12.73
C GLU A 20 4.48 10.19 -12.16
N ALA A 21 4.86 11.15 -13.02
CA ALA A 21 5.04 12.55 -12.61
C ALA A 21 3.73 13.19 -12.13
N HIS A 22 2.61 12.91 -12.81
CA HIS A 22 1.29 13.36 -12.37
C HIS A 22 0.90 12.73 -11.03
N ARG A 23 1.14 11.42 -10.86
CA ARG A 23 0.89 10.71 -9.59
C ARG A 23 1.66 11.35 -8.44
N ARG A 24 2.97 11.60 -8.63
CA ARG A 24 3.83 12.21 -7.60
C ARG A 24 3.36 13.61 -7.20
N LYS A 25 3.04 14.48 -8.18
CA LYS A 25 2.52 15.83 -7.91
C LYS A 25 1.18 15.80 -7.17
N ALA A 26 0.25 14.96 -7.62
CA ALA A 26 -1.06 14.83 -6.99
C ALA A 26 -0.97 14.27 -5.57
N MET A 27 -0.13 13.25 -5.34
CA MET A 27 0.11 12.71 -4.00
C MET A 27 0.76 13.74 -3.07
N ALA A 28 1.76 14.50 -3.53
CA ALA A 28 2.40 15.54 -2.73
C ALA A 28 1.39 16.61 -2.28
N ARG A 29 0.45 16.99 -3.17
CA ARG A 29 -0.64 17.90 -2.83
C ARG A 29 -1.58 17.30 -1.78
N LEU A 30 -2.01 16.05 -1.96
CA LEU A 30 -2.91 15.37 -1.03
C LEU A 30 -2.29 15.25 0.37
N ILE A 31 -1.02 14.85 0.46
CA ILE A 31 -0.26 14.74 1.72
C ILE A 31 -0.25 16.09 2.44
N ARG A 32 0.08 17.17 1.72
CA ARG A 32 0.11 18.53 2.28
C ARG A 32 -1.27 18.99 2.77
N GLN A 33 -2.31 18.77 1.99
CA GLN A 33 -3.68 19.17 2.35
C GLN A 33 -4.23 18.40 3.55
N ALA A 34 -3.79 17.15 3.75
CA ALA A 34 -4.22 16.33 4.87
C ALA A 34 -3.35 16.52 6.13
N GLY A 35 -2.25 17.26 6.05
CA GLY A 35 -1.25 17.31 7.12
C GLY A 35 -0.63 15.93 7.42
N ALA A 36 -0.58 15.05 6.43
CA ALA A 36 -0.14 13.68 6.63
C ALA A 36 1.40 13.59 6.68
N VAL A 37 1.92 12.78 7.60
CA VAL A 37 3.33 12.44 7.69
C VAL A 37 3.58 11.14 6.94
N VAL A 38 4.61 11.14 6.09
CA VAL A 38 5.01 9.95 5.33
C VAL A 38 5.78 9.01 6.25
N VAL A 39 5.36 7.75 6.31
CA VAL A 39 5.97 6.73 7.17
C VAL A 39 6.87 5.83 6.33
N PHE A 40 8.15 5.79 6.68
CA PHE A 40 9.14 4.90 6.08
C PHE A 40 9.60 3.85 7.10
N VAL A 41 9.81 2.61 6.64
CA VAL A 41 10.45 1.54 7.42
C VAL A 41 11.57 0.96 6.57
N SER A 42 12.81 1.00 7.08
CA SER A 42 14.00 0.53 6.36
C SER A 42 14.13 1.14 4.94
N GLY A 43 13.85 2.44 4.81
CA GLY A 43 13.90 3.17 3.53
C GLY A 43 12.71 2.93 2.59
N LYS A 44 11.76 2.06 2.94
CA LYS A 44 10.56 1.78 2.13
C LYS A 44 9.36 2.56 2.64
N LEU A 45 8.63 3.19 1.73
CA LEU A 45 7.34 3.82 2.04
C LEU A 45 6.35 2.74 2.48
N VAL A 46 5.84 2.84 3.72
CA VAL A 46 4.85 1.90 4.27
C VAL A 46 3.47 2.51 4.48
N GLY A 47 3.35 3.84 4.43
CA GLY A 47 2.06 4.51 4.55
C GLY A 47 2.17 5.97 4.96
N TYR A 48 1.05 6.48 5.47
CA TYR A 48 0.85 7.87 5.85
C TYR A 48 0.14 7.90 7.20
N ARG A 49 0.64 8.73 8.13
CA ARG A 49 -0.02 9.00 9.42
C ARG A 49 -0.66 10.39 9.35
N LEU A 50 -1.96 10.47 9.62
CA LEU A 50 -2.70 11.73 9.66
C LEU A 50 -2.59 12.38 11.06
N PRO A 51 -2.90 13.69 11.18
CA PRO A 51 -2.88 14.40 12.47
C PRO A 51 -3.81 13.82 13.54
N ASP A 52 -4.90 13.19 13.13
CA ASP A 52 -5.86 12.49 14.00
C ASP A 52 -5.35 11.12 14.49
N GLY A 53 -4.11 10.76 14.16
CA GLY A 53 -3.51 9.47 14.49
C GLY A 53 -3.90 8.34 13.54
N PHE A 54 -4.81 8.57 12.58
CA PHE A 54 -5.23 7.56 11.63
C PHE A 54 -4.08 7.19 10.68
N VAL A 55 -3.87 5.89 10.46
CA VAL A 55 -2.80 5.39 9.59
C VAL A 55 -3.38 4.81 8.31
N VAL A 56 -2.93 5.33 7.17
CA VAL A 56 -3.26 4.83 5.84
C VAL A 56 -2.06 4.10 5.27
N CYS A 57 -2.14 2.77 5.18
CA CYS A 57 -1.04 1.96 4.65
C CYS A 57 -0.83 2.15 3.15
N GLU A 58 0.44 2.18 2.73
CA GLU A 58 0.85 2.07 1.34
C GLU A 58 0.87 0.59 0.93
N LYS A 59 -0.33 0.04 0.67
CA LYS A 59 -0.44 -1.31 0.10
C LYS A 59 -0.03 -1.27 -1.38
N ARG A 60 1.05 -1.97 -1.73
CA ARG A 60 1.44 -2.18 -3.14
C ARG A 60 0.30 -2.88 -3.87
N ARG A 61 -0.17 -2.27 -4.96
CA ARG A 61 -1.22 -2.79 -5.84
C ARG A 61 -0.57 -3.53 -7.00
N TYR A 62 -0.93 -4.78 -7.21
CA TYR A 62 -0.54 -5.56 -8.38
C TYR A 62 -1.73 -5.61 -9.36
N ARG A 63 -1.44 -5.50 -10.66
CA ARG A 63 -2.47 -5.50 -11.71
C ARG A 63 -3.12 -6.87 -11.87
N THR A 64 -2.33 -7.94 -11.70
CA THR A 64 -2.75 -9.32 -11.89
C THR A 64 -2.47 -10.14 -10.62
N GLU A 65 -3.19 -11.25 -10.48
CA GLU A 65 -2.95 -12.23 -9.42
C GLU A 65 -1.54 -12.81 -9.52
N SER A 66 -1.13 -13.19 -10.73
CA SER A 66 0.21 -13.73 -11.00
C SER A 66 1.34 -12.80 -10.54
N ALA A 67 1.21 -11.49 -10.73
CA ALA A 67 2.19 -10.52 -10.27
C ALA A 67 2.23 -10.42 -8.74
N ALA A 68 1.09 -10.54 -8.07
CA ALA A 68 1.04 -10.59 -6.61
C ALA A 68 1.66 -11.90 -6.08
N LEU A 69 1.31 -13.04 -6.66
CA LEU A 69 1.85 -14.35 -6.26
C LEU A 69 3.37 -14.43 -6.47
N LEU A 70 3.88 -13.87 -7.59
CA LEU A 70 5.31 -13.78 -7.84
C LEU A 70 6.02 -12.95 -6.76
N GLU A 71 5.47 -11.80 -6.38
CA GLU A 71 6.05 -11.03 -5.29
C GLU A 71 5.94 -11.75 -3.94
N LEU A 72 4.82 -12.43 -3.67
CA LEU A 72 4.66 -13.21 -2.46
C LEU A 72 5.76 -14.27 -2.33
N ALA A 73 6.06 -14.99 -3.42
CA ALA A 73 7.16 -15.95 -3.48
C ALA A 73 8.52 -15.28 -3.24
N ASN A 74 8.77 -14.11 -3.85
CA ASN A 74 10.01 -13.34 -3.63
C ASN A 74 10.18 -12.91 -2.17
N VAL A 75 9.10 -12.46 -1.51
CA VAL A 75 9.14 -12.05 -0.10
C VAL A 75 9.37 -13.25 0.82
N GLN A 76 8.76 -14.40 0.52
CA GLN A 76 8.97 -15.64 1.25
C GLN A 76 10.42 -16.13 1.11
N LEU A 77 10.95 -16.14 -0.11
CA LEU A 77 12.34 -16.52 -0.39
C LEU A 77 13.33 -15.59 0.33
N PHE A 78 13.14 -14.28 0.21
CA PHE A 78 13.96 -13.29 0.90
C PHE A 78 13.97 -13.51 2.42
N THR A 79 12.83 -13.87 2.99
CA THR A 79 12.71 -14.10 4.44
C THR A 79 13.38 -15.38 4.89
N ARG A 80 13.31 -16.46 4.10
CA ARG A 80 14.09 -17.68 4.35
C ARG A 80 15.60 -17.38 4.44
N LEU A 81 16.09 -16.46 3.61
CA LEU A 81 17.51 -16.08 3.58
C LEU A 81 17.92 -15.09 4.68
N ASN A 82 16.99 -14.30 5.23
CA ASN A 82 17.29 -13.17 6.14
C ASN A 82 16.70 -13.31 7.55
N GLY A 83 16.18 -14.48 7.90
CA GLY A 83 15.62 -14.78 9.23
C GLY A 83 14.14 -14.41 9.41
N PRO A 84 13.53 -14.85 10.53
CA PRO A 84 12.08 -14.79 10.72
C PRO A 84 11.58 -13.36 10.89
N ARG A 85 10.66 -12.94 10.01
CA ARG A 85 9.93 -11.67 10.08
C ARG A 85 8.46 -11.88 9.76
N ARG A 86 7.58 -11.00 10.25
CA ARG A 86 6.15 -11.02 9.89
C ARG A 86 5.98 -10.69 8.41
N ILE A 87 5.77 -11.71 7.59
CA ILE A 87 5.60 -11.57 6.14
C ILE A 87 4.15 -11.69 5.71
N PRO A 88 3.79 -11.14 4.54
CA PRO A 88 2.57 -11.55 3.87
C PRO A 88 2.57 -13.05 3.60
N ILE A 89 1.40 -13.68 3.77
CA ILE A 89 1.21 -15.13 3.61
C ILE A 89 0.28 -15.47 2.43
N ARG A 90 -0.49 -14.48 1.94
CA ARG A 90 -1.39 -14.67 0.80
C ARG A 90 -1.56 -13.40 -0.02
N ALA A 91 -1.97 -13.57 -1.26
CA ALA A 91 -2.51 -12.52 -2.11
C ALA A 91 -4.05 -12.50 -1.98
N TYR A 92 -4.67 -11.32 -2.12
CA TYR A 92 -6.13 -11.18 -2.19
C TYR A 92 -6.50 -10.06 -3.16
N GLN A 93 -7.64 -10.21 -3.82
CA GLN A 93 -8.22 -9.14 -4.61
C GLN A 93 -8.97 -8.17 -3.69
N CYS A 94 -8.61 -6.89 -3.75
CA CYS A 94 -9.30 -5.85 -2.99
C CYS A 94 -10.56 -5.40 -3.71
N THR A 95 -11.70 -5.48 -3.04
CA THR A 95 -13.02 -5.06 -3.54
C THR A 95 -13.12 -3.55 -3.79
N HIS A 96 -12.25 -2.75 -3.18
CA HIS A 96 -12.29 -1.29 -3.30
C HIS A 96 -11.44 -0.73 -4.45
N CYS A 97 -10.30 -1.35 -4.78
CA CYS A 97 -9.40 -0.87 -5.83
C CYS A 97 -9.28 -1.82 -7.02
N HIS A 98 -9.99 -2.95 -6.97
CA HIS A 98 -9.99 -4.04 -7.96
C HIS A 98 -8.57 -4.51 -8.33
N GLY A 99 -7.61 -4.35 -7.42
CA GLY A 99 -6.22 -4.78 -7.59
C GLY A 99 -5.86 -5.87 -6.59
N TRP A 100 -4.78 -6.56 -6.88
CA TRP A 100 -4.24 -7.61 -6.03
C TRP A 100 -3.29 -7.02 -5.00
N HIS A 101 -3.33 -7.55 -3.78
CA HIS A 101 -2.53 -7.09 -2.65
C HIS A 101 -2.04 -8.27 -1.83
N LEU A 102 -0.93 -8.08 -1.12
CA LEU A 102 -0.41 -9.06 -0.17
C LEU A 102 -0.89 -8.74 1.24
N THR A 103 -1.20 -9.78 2.02
CA THR A 103 -1.60 -9.65 3.43
C THR A 103 -0.95 -10.71 4.31
N SER A 104 -0.63 -10.33 5.55
CA SER A 104 -0.16 -11.23 6.60
C SER A 104 -1.32 -11.76 7.46
N GLN A 105 -2.55 -11.35 7.18
CA GLN A 105 -3.75 -11.87 7.84
C GLN A 105 -4.15 -13.20 7.22
N ARG A 106 -4.39 -14.20 8.08
CA ARG A 106 -5.07 -15.44 7.69
C ARG A 106 -6.51 -15.10 7.27
N GLU A 107 -7.10 -15.92 6.42
CA GLU A 107 -8.54 -15.83 6.18
C GLU A 107 -9.27 -16.00 7.51
N ALA A 108 -10.29 -15.18 7.75
CA ALA A 108 -11.17 -15.39 8.89
C ALA A 108 -11.87 -16.74 8.62
N ALA A 109 -11.76 -17.66 9.57
CA ALA A 109 -12.44 -18.95 9.55
C ALA A 109 -13.96 -18.75 9.54
#